data_AF-A0A9J7HFS7-F1
#
_entry.id   AF-A0A9J7HFS7-F1
#
_cell.length_a   1.000
_cell.length_b   1.000
_cell.length_c   1.000
_cell.angle_alpha   90.00
_cell.angle_beta   90.00
_cell.angle_gamma   90.00
#
_symmetry.space_group_name_H-M   'P 1'
#
loop_
_entity.id
_entity.type
_entity.pdbx_description
1 polymer ?
#
loop_
_entity_poly.entity_id
_entity_poly.type
_entity_poly.pdbx_seq_one_letter_code
_entity_poly.pdbx_strand_id
1 'polypeptide(L)'
;MKADLGADLERAGRVRTPLPTTTPEAADGGQRSPIPEIPARVKDGRPEAHTRALRAELREPNPPVRQNFPTLREVRAFQQLQSDPTEFSRHIPRYTEAEQWGAAGIEGHPPPPKYNTQQVQEGLPPSQQGDAWTLLEHDTLRTQQQAFAASTRANHQTQFRAYIAFCKFFGKVPIPASAHLLSCYAQFLSRSLKSPDTIAHYLSAVKLLHQLHGHYQFSLQQFELQQTLRGLKKILRHRPKGHHPITPEFLLKTREFLNLNTSKDVTTWTVLLIGFFAYLRRSNLVPTTAKAFNNTKHLQRRDILCVKEGLLIQNTWSKTIQANERDLVVPILAIPGSPLCPVVAYNNMLQLCPAPPDAPAFLLPPTARRRYRPMTASTLTKELARLVKQVGLPKGYHTLHDLRHGGYTLAFEAGVPRELQKQHGDWRSDADLLYLRPSVEQRLRVPAAMRHLILQRL
;
A
#
# COMPACT_ATOMS: atom_id res chain seq x y z
N MET A 1 -15.67 3.85 -24.86
CA MET A 1 -14.37 3.29 -25.29
C MET A 1 -14.66 2.02 -26.10
N LYS A 2 -14.46 2.01 -27.43
CA LYS A 2 -14.51 0.78 -28.23
C LYS A 2 -13.10 0.19 -28.26
N ALA A 3 -12.72 -0.52 -27.20
CA ALA A 3 -11.47 -1.31 -27.20
C ALA A 3 -11.79 -2.66 -27.85
N ASP A 4 -11.10 -2.99 -28.94
CA ASP A 4 -11.16 -4.32 -29.57
C ASP A 4 -10.04 -5.17 -28.97
N LEU A 5 -10.33 -5.81 -27.83
CA LEU A 5 -9.35 -6.67 -27.16
C LEU A 5 -8.94 -7.85 -28.04
N GLY A 6 -9.79 -8.30 -28.97
CA GLY A 6 -9.46 -9.39 -29.88
C GLY A 6 -8.29 -9.03 -30.79
N ALA A 7 -8.38 -7.88 -31.46
CA ALA A 7 -7.30 -7.37 -32.30
C ALA A 7 -6.03 -7.03 -31.49
N ASP A 8 -6.18 -6.54 -30.25
CA ASP A 8 -5.06 -6.26 -29.36
C ASP A 8 -4.37 -7.55 -28.86
N LEU A 9 -5.13 -8.60 -28.61
CA LEU A 9 -4.61 -9.91 -28.21
C LEU A 9 -3.86 -10.61 -29.34
N GLU A 10 -4.38 -10.55 -30.56
CA GLU A 10 -3.66 -11.08 -31.73
C GLU A 10 -2.32 -10.35 -31.93
N ARG A 11 -2.28 -9.04 -31.70
CA ARG A 11 -1.04 -8.26 -31.70
C ARG A 11 -0.10 -8.65 -30.56
N ALA A 12 -0.62 -8.80 -29.34
CA ALA A 12 0.18 -9.21 -28.18
C ALA A 12 0.76 -10.63 -28.34
N GLY A 13 0.00 -11.57 -28.90
CA GLY A 13 0.43 -12.93 -29.17
C GLY A 13 1.55 -13.04 -30.21
N ARG A 14 1.67 -12.05 -31.11
CA ARG A 14 2.76 -11.94 -32.10
C ARG A 14 4.05 -11.37 -31.49
N VAL A 15 3.98 -10.66 -30.36
CA VAL A 15 5.14 -10.18 -29.60
C VAL A 15 5.57 -11.26 -28.59
N ARG A 16 5.90 -12.46 -29.08
CA ARG A 16 6.73 -13.38 -28.31
C ARG A 16 8.17 -13.07 -28.67
N THR A 17 8.90 -12.39 -27.79
CA THR A 17 10.37 -12.59 -27.79
C THR A 17 10.60 -14.08 -27.57
N PRO A 18 11.20 -14.81 -28.52
CA PRO A 18 11.42 -16.23 -28.34
C PRO A 18 12.31 -16.43 -27.11
N LEU A 19 11.81 -17.18 -26.13
CA LEU A 19 12.71 -17.90 -25.24
C LEU A 19 13.42 -18.94 -26.10
N PRO A 20 14.75 -19.08 -26.03
CA PRO A 20 15.43 -20.17 -26.72
C PRO A 20 14.97 -21.49 -26.08
N THR A 21 14.06 -22.19 -26.75
CA THR A 21 13.70 -23.57 -26.47
C THR A 21 14.76 -24.46 -27.06
N THR A 22 15.66 -24.98 -26.23
CA THR A 22 16.49 -26.14 -26.61
C THR A 22 15.83 -27.39 -26.05
N THR A 23 15.00 -28.05 -26.86
CA THR A 23 14.70 -29.47 -26.72
C THR A 23 15.95 -30.27 -27.09
N PRO A 24 16.36 -31.29 -26.31
CA PRO A 24 17.49 -32.14 -26.67
C PRO A 24 17.00 -33.25 -27.62
N GLU A 25 17.34 -33.15 -28.90
CA GLU A 25 17.31 -34.29 -29.83
C GLU A 25 18.62 -35.09 -29.70
N ALA A 26 18.47 -36.41 -29.73
CA ALA A 26 19.55 -37.38 -29.57
C ALA A 26 20.24 -37.70 -30.92
N ALA A 27 21.56 -37.51 -30.97
CA ALA A 27 22.57 -38.26 -31.76
C ALA A 27 23.94 -37.65 -31.40
N ASP A 28 24.75 -38.29 -30.54
CA ASP A 28 25.76 -39.33 -30.82
C ASP A 28 27.18 -38.75 -30.94
N GLY A 29 28.12 -39.38 -30.23
CA GLY A 29 29.58 -39.20 -30.34
C GLY A 29 30.24 -37.98 -29.68
N GLY A 30 30.74 -38.11 -28.43
CA GLY A 30 31.74 -37.18 -27.90
C GLY A 30 32.02 -37.32 -26.40
N GLN A 31 33.27 -37.67 -26.06
CA GLN A 31 33.76 -38.06 -24.74
C GLN A 31 33.37 -37.14 -23.56
N ARG A 32 32.88 -37.75 -22.47
CA ARG A 32 32.74 -37.13 -21.15
C ARG A 32 34.13 -37.00 -20.48
N SER A 33 34.54 -35.79 -20.13
CA SER A 33 35.60 -35.57 -19.13
C SER A 33 35.03 -35.64 -17.71
N PRO A 34 35.73 -36.23 -16.72
CA PRO A 34 35.24 -36.32 -15.35
C PRO A 34 35.35 -34.99 -14.62
N ILE A 35 34.28 -34.63 -13.91
CA ILE A 35 34.23 -33.53 -12.93
C ILE A 35 35.14 -33.91 -11.75
N PRO A 36 36.01 -33.02 -11.23
CA PRO A 36 36.81 -33.33 -10.04
C PRO A 36 35.93 -33.38 -8.78
N GLU A 37 36.06 -34.45 -8.01
CA GLU A 37 35.53 -34.58 -6.65
C GLU A 37 36.17 -33.55 -5.71
N ILE A 38 35.37 -32.96 -4.83
CA ILE A 38 35.82 -32.06 -3.76
C ILE A 38 36.39 -32.93 -2.63
N PRO A 39 37.67 -32.78 -2.22
CA PRO A 39 38.23 -33.62 -1.15
C PRO A 39 37.64 -33.29 0.23
N ALA A 40 37.42 -34.35 0.99
CA ALA A 40 37.04 -34.32 2.40
C ALA A 40 38.07 -33.57 3.26
N ARG A 41 37.54 -32.90 4.28
CA ARG A 41 38.22 -32.06 5.25
C ARG A 41 39.29 -32.87 6.04
N VAL A 42 40.56 -32.57 5.78
CA VAL A 42 41.71 -33.08 6.55
C VAL A 42 41.70 -32.48 7.96
N LYS A 43 41.84 -33.35 8.97
CA LYS A 43 42.05 -33.00 10.38
C LYS A 43 43.52 -32.64 10.58
N ASP A 44 43.83 -31.36 10.68
CA ASP A 44 45.15 -30.91 11.14
C ASP A 44 45.09 -30.53 12.63
N GLY A 45 45.82 -31.29 13.44
CA GLY A 45 46.08 -31.01 14.84
C GLY A 45 47.16 -29.93 14.99
N ARG A 46 46.81 -28.83 15.65
CA ARG A 46 47.71 -27.88 16.33
C ARG A 46 47.02 -27.32 17.59
N PRO A 47 47.79 -26.91 18.62
CA PRO A 47 47.47 -27.18 20.02
C PRO A 47 46.46 -26.23 20.68
N GLU A 48 45.72 -26.79 21.65
CA GLU A 48 44.58 -26.25 22.42
C GLU A 48 44.85 -24.98 23.25
N ALA A 49 45.99 -24.31 23.10
CA ALA A 49 46.31 -23.08 23.83
C ALA A 49 45.68 -21.83 23.19
N HIS A 50 45.54 -21.79 21.86
CA HIS A 50 45.07 -20.58 21.16
C HIS A 50 43.53 -20.45 21.17
N THR A 51 42.81 -21.56 21.33
CA THR A 51 41.34 -21.60 21.45
C THR A 51 40.83 -21.28 22.85
N ARG A 52 41.68 -21.39 23.89
CA ARG A 52 41.34 -21.00 25.26
C ARG A 52 41.46 -19.48 25.47
N ALA A 53 42.46 -18.85 24.86
CA ALA A 53 42.61 -17.39 24.86
C ALA A 53 41.46 -16.69 24.13
N LEU A 54 41.06 -17.20 22.95
CA LEU A 54 39.91 -16.66 22.20
C LEU A 54 38.56 -16.85 22.92
N ARG A 55 38.40 -17.90 23.73
CA ARG A 55 37.18 -18.12 24.54
C ARG A 55 37.12 -17.26 25.79
N ALA A 56 38.26 -16.82 26.33
CA ALA A 56 38.32 -15.93 27.48
C ALA A 56 37.99 -14.47 27.08
N GLU A 57 38.37 -14.03 25.87
CA GLU A 57 38.00 -12.72 25.30
C GLU A 57 36.56 -12.64 24.76
N LEU A 58 35.87 -13.78 24.63
CA LEU A 58 34.45 -13.87 24.26
C LEU A 58 33.52 -14.04 25.47
N ARG A 59 33.97 -13.71 26.69
CA ARG A 59 33.04 -13.44 27.79
C ARG A 59 32.29 -12.17 27.42
N GLU A 60 31.06 -12.36 26.93
CA GLU A 60 30.11 -11.27 26.77
C GLU A 60 30.11 -10.42 28.05
N PRO A 61 30.25 -9.09 27.97
CA PRO A 61 29.92 -8.27 29.11
C PRO A 61 28.48 -8.60 29.49
N ASN A 62 28.22 -8.76 30.79
CA ASN A 62 26.91 -9.00 31.40
C ASN A 62 25.74 -8.55 30.50
N PRO A 63 24.67 -9.36 30.35
CA PRO A 63 23.52 -8.98 29.51
C PRO A 63 23.11 -7.56 29.88
N PRO A 64 22.93 -6.64 28.90
CA PRO A 64 22.65 -5.26 29.22
C PRO A 64 21.43 -5.24 30.13
N VAL A 65 21.63 -4.62 31.30
CA VAL A 65 20.59 -4.38 32.30
C VAL A 65 19.30 -4.02 31.57
N ARG A 66 18.19 -4.70 31.89
CA ARG A 66 16.85 -4.41 31.39
C ARG A 66 16.48 -2.94 31.74
N GLN A 67 16.90 -1.96 30.94
CA GLN A 67 16.66 -0.52 31.19
C GLN A 67 15.98 0.22 30.02
N ASN A 68 15.49 -0.50 29.01
CA ASN A 68 14.90 0.13 27.81
C ASN A 68 13.38 0.06 27.70
N PHE A 69 12.67 -0.42 28.72
CA PHE A 69 11.21 -0.34 28.73
C PHE A 69 10.75 0.90 29.50
N PRO A 70 9.87 1.74 28.93
CA PRO A 70 9.24 2.79 29.72
C PRO A 70 8.54 2.11 30.91
N THR A 71 8.66 2.68 32.09
CA THR A 71 7.96 2.14 33.26
C THR A 71 6.46 2.07 32.95
N LEU A 72 5.73 1.12 33.55
CA LEU A 72 4.27 1.05 33.35
C LEU A 72 3.58 2.37 33.71
N ARG A 73 4.17 3.14 34.64
CA ARG A 73 3.76 4.50 34.98
C ARG A 73 3.97 5.48 33.83
N GLU A 74 5.13 5.47 33.19
CA GLU A 74 5.41 6.28 31.98
C GLU A 74 4.47 5.92 30.82
N VAL A 75 4.25 4.63 30.57
CA VAL A 75 3.33 4.17 29.51
C VAL A 75 1.89 4.62 29.79
N ARG A 76 1.40 4.45 31.02
CA ARG A 76 0.03 4.85 31.39
C ARG A 76 -0.15 6.37 31.37
N ALA A 77 0.81 7.13 31.91
CA ALA A 77 0.78 8.59 31.89
C ALA A 77 0.83 9.12 30.45
N PHE A 78 1.68 8.54 29.59
CA PHE A 78 1.74 8.88 28.18
C PHE A 78 0.42 8.56 27.45
N GLN A 79 -0.17 7.39 27.68
CA GLN A 79 -1.45 6.98 27.08
C GLN A 79 -2.62 7.87 27.55
N GLN A 80 -2.64 8.26 28.82
CA GLN A 80 -3.63 9.20 29.37
C GLN A 80 -3.51 10.57 28.71
N LEU A 81 -2.30 11.12 28.63
CA LEU A 81 -2.04 12.42 27.98
C LEU A 81 -2.34 12.39 26.48
N GLN A 82 -2.05 11.29 25.79
CA GLN A 82 -2.40 11.12 24.37
C GLN A 82 -3.92 11.10 24.13
N SER A 83 -4.70 10.71 25.14
CA SER A 83 -6.16 10.60 25.08
C SER A 83 -6.87 11.88 25.53
N ASP A 84 -6.16 12.85 26.11
CA ASP A 84 -6.70 14.13 26.58
C ASP A 84 -6.91 15.12 25.40
N PRO A 85 -8.15 15.48 25.07
CA PRO A 85 -8.45 16.37 23.94
C PRO A 85 -8.12 17.85 24.22
N THR A 86 -8.00 18.25 25.49
CA THR A 86 -7.90 19.67 25.87
C THR A 86 -6.56 20.29 25.49
N GLU A 87 -5.45 19.59 25.73
CA GLU A 87 -4.10 20.05 25.34
C GLU A 87 -3.88 19.96 23.83
N PHE A 88 -4.43 18.93 23.20
CA PHE A 88 -4.34 18.75 21.76
C PHE A 88 -4.96 19.93 21.00
N SER A 89 -6.05 20.48 21.54
CA SER A 89 -6.76 21.62 20.95
C SER A 89 -6.02 22.95 21.11
N ARG A 90 -5.03 23.06 22.00
CA ARG A 90 -4.23 24.27 22.21
C ARG A 90 -3.07 24.42 21.23
N HIS A 91 -2.52 23.30 20.77
CA HIS A 91 -1.34 23.24 19.90
C HIS A 91 -1.67 22.86 18.46
N ILE A 92 -2.94 22.71 18.12
CA ILE A 92 -3.38 22.60 16.75
C ILE A 92 -4.13 23.88 16.45
N PRO A 93 -3.85 24.55 15.32
CA PRO A 93 -4.63 25.72 14.96
C PRO A 93 -6.10 25.34 14.98
N ARG A 94 -6.95 26.13 15.63
CA ARG A 94 -8.39 25.85 15.75
C ARG A 94 -8.99 25.80 14.34
N TYR A 95 -9.09 24.59 13.79
CA TYR A 95 -9.68 24.32 12.48
C TYR A 95 -11.09 23.72 12.61
N THR A 96 -11.66 23.77 13.81
CA THR A 96 -12.91 23.12 14.16
C THR A 96 -13.78 24.08 14.96
N GLU A 97 -14.58 24.87 14.27
CA GLU A 97 -15.94 25.19 14.70
C GLU A 97 -16.87 24.97 13.51
N ALA A 98 -18.04 24.43 13.82
CA ALA A 98 -18.98 23.83 12.91
C ALA A 98 -19.98 24.85 12.41
N GLU A 99 -20.45 24.68 11.17
CA GLU A 99 -21.86 24.90 10.85
C GLU A 99 -22.27 24.05 9.64
N GLN A 100 -23.35 23.29 9.84
CA GLN A 100 -24.07 22.49 8.85
C GLN A 100 -25.08 23.37 8.12
N TRP A 101 -25.10 23.35 6.80
CA TRP A 101 -26.25 23.46 5.86
C TRP A 101 -25.63 23.53 4.44
N GLY A 102 -26.19 23.08 3.33
CA GLY A 102 -27.47 22.53 2.90
C GLY A 102 -27.32 22.15 1.41
N ALA A 103 -28.26 21.38 0.85
CA ALA A 103 -28.17 20.75 -0.47
C ALA A 103 -28.23 21.68 -1.70
N ALA A 104 -27.50 21.34 -2.77
CA ALA A 104 -27.83 21.50 -4.20
C ALA A 104 -26.68 20.85 -5.01
N GLY A 105 -26.89 19.91 -5.92
CA GLY A 105 -27.47 20.13 -7.24
C GLY A 105 -26.33 20.16 -8.28
N ILE A 106 -26.15 19.06 -9.03
CA ILE A 106 -25.21 18.96 -10.16
C ILE A 106 -25.84 19.68 -11.36
N GLU A 107 -25.12 20.59 -12.04
CA GLU A 107 -25.04 20.70 -13.51
C GLU A 107 -24.25 21.94 -14.00
N GLY A 108 -23.50 21.76 -15.09
CA GLY A 108 -23.06 22.81 -16.03
C GLY A 108 -21.86 23.67 -15.61
N HIS A 109 -20.73 23.53 -16.31
CA HIS A 109 -19.65 24.52 -16.24
C HIS A 109 -20.12 25.87 -16.81
N PRO A 110 -20.11 26.97 -16.03
CA PRO A 110 -20.31 28.30 -16.60
C PRO A 110 -19.04 28.74 -17.35
N PRO A 111 -19.16 29.52 -18.44
CA PRO A 111 -17.99 30.18 -19.03
C PRO A 111 -17.33 31.09 -17.98
N PRO A 112 -16.01 31.34 -18.09
CA PRO A 112 -15.32 32.22 -17.14
C PRO A 112 -16.06 33.57 -17.10
N PRO A 113 -16.29 34.15 -15.91
CA PRO A 113 -16.98 35.42 -15.81
C PRO A 113 -16.21 36.46 -16.64
N LYS A 114 -16.91 37.08 -17.61
CA LYS A 114 -16.40 38.28 -18.27
C LYS A 114 -16.34 39.36 -17.19
N TYR A 115 -15.16 39.59 -16.62
CA TYR A 115 -14.96 40.68 -15.67
C TYR A 115 -15.28 41.99 -16.39
N ASN A 116 -16.35 42.65 -15.96
CA ASN A 116 -16.69 43.99 -16.43
C ASN A 116 -15.74 44.98 -15.77
N THR A 117 -14.66 45.33 -16.46
CA THR A 117 -13.63 46.27 -16.00
C THR A 117 -14.15 47.70 -15.77
N GLN A 118 -15.39 48.01 -16.19
CA GLN A 118 -15.97 49.36 -16.06
C GLN A 118 -16.62 49.65 -14.69
N GLN A 119 -16.62 48.72 -13.74
CA GLN A 119 -17.14 48.94 -12.36
C GLN A 119 -16.10 48.71 -11.26
N VAL A 120 -14.85 49.12 -11.45
CA VAL A 120 -13.82 49.09 -10.40
C VAL A 120 -13.47 50.51 -9.94
N GLN A 121 -14.47 51.27 -9.45
CA GLN A 121 -14.20 52.61 -8.91
C GLN A 121 -14.70 52.89 -7.50
N GLU A 122 -15.32 51.95 -6.80
CA GLU A 122 -15.56 52.11 -5.35
C GLU A 122 -15.14 50.83 -4.62
N GLY A 123 -14.06 50.91 -3.84
CA GLY A 123 -13.69 49.83 -2.93
C GLY A 123 -14.79 49.64 -1.89
N LEU A 124 -15.07 48.38 -1.51
CA LEU A 124 -15.99 48.06 -0.41
C LEU A 124 -15.67 48.91 0.83
N PRO A 125 -16.64 49.31 1.65
CA PRO A 125 -16.38 49.95 2.95
C PRO A 125 -15.40 49.12 3.80
N PRO A 126 -14.51 49.72 4.61
CA PRO A 126 -13.49 48.99 5.38
C PRO A 126 -14.04 47.85 6.26
N SER A 127 -15.25 47.99 6.80
CA SER A 127 -15.94 46.95 7.56
C SER A 127 -16.30 45.73 6.68
N GLN A 128 -16.83 45.97 5.48
CA GLN A 128 -17.18 44.91 4.52
C GLN A 128 -15.93 44.28 3.88
N GLN A 129 -14.82 45.03 3.74
CA GLN A 129 -13.52 44.47 3.36
C GLN A 129 -12.96 43.52 4.42
N GLY A 130 -13.10 43.87 5.71
CA GLY A 130 -12.73 42.99 6.82
C GLY A 130 -13.53 41.68 6.82
N ASP A 131 -14.84 41.77 6.67
CA ASP A 131 -15.73 40.59 6.60
C ASP A 131 -15.41 39.70 5.39
N ALA A 132 -15.14 40.30 4.22
CA ALA A 132 -14.76 39.58 3.00
C ALA A 132 -13.39 38.88 3.14
N TRP A 133 -12.42 39.54 3.80
CA TRP A 133 -11.11 38.94 4.07
C TRP A 133 -11.23 37.74 5.01
N THR A 134 -11.99 37.86 6.10
CA THR A 134 -12.23 36.74 7.03
C THR A 134 -12.91 35.55 6.34
N LEU A 135 -13.87 35.81 5.44
CA LEU A 135 -14.48 34.76 4.60
C LEU A 135 -13.42 34.06 3.73
N LEU A 136 -12.55 34.84 3.07
CA LEU A 136 -11.48 34.30 2.21
C LEU A 136 -10.45 33.48 3.00
N GLU A 137 -10.09 33.93 4.21
CA GLU A 137 -9.25 33.16 5.12
C GLU A 137 -9.91 31.82 5.45
N HIS A 138 -11.20 31.82 5.79
CA HIS A 138 -11.94 30.60 6.08
C HIS A 138 -12.01 29.65 4.87
N ASP A 139 -12.28 30.15 3.67
CA ASP A 139 -12.31 29.32 2.44
C ASP A 139 -10.93 28.80 2.04
N THR A 140 -9.88 29.60 2.26
CA THR A 140 -8.49 29.18 2.09
C THR A 140 -8.17 28.02 3.02
N LEU A 141 -8.55 28.13 4.29
CA LEU A 141 -8.37 27.06 5.27
C LEU A 141 -9.14 25.79 4.88
N ARG A 142 -10.39 25.93 4.45
CA ARG A 142 -11.21 24.81 3.97
C ARG A 142 -10.56 24.10 2.79
N THR A 143 -9.96 24.87 1.87
CA THR A 143 -9.25 24.35 0.70
C THR A 143 -7.98 23.61 1.11
N GLN A 144 -7.16 24.22 1.97
CA GLN A 144 -5.94 23.62 2.49
C GLN A 144 -6.21 22.31 3.23
N GLN A 145 -7.36 22.17 3.92
CA GLN A 145 -7.76 20.91 4.56
C GLN A 145 -7.97 19.76 3.55
N GLN A 146 -8.31 20.05 2.30
CA GLN A 146 -8.46 19.04 1.25
C GLN A 146 -7.12 18.53 0.71
N ALA A 147 -6.00 19.21 1.02
CA ALA A 147 -4.65 18.77 0.60
C ALA A 147 -4.30 17.38 1.15
N PHE A 148 -4.92 16.96 2.26
CA PHE A 148 -4.70 15.65 2.87
C PHE A 148 -5.98 14.79 2.86
N ALA A 149 -5.87 13.59 2.32
CA ALA A 149 -6.92 12.58 2.44
C ALA A 149 -7.31 12.34 3.91
N ALA A 150 -8.57 12.01 4.17
CA ALA A 150 -9.10 11.83 5.54
C ALA A 150 -8.27 10.85 6.39
N SER A 151 -7.79 9.75 5.81
CA SER A 151 -6.90 8.81 6.50
C SER A 151 -5.55 9.42 6.84
N THR A 152 -5.00 10.26 5.97
CA THR A 152 -3.72 10.96 6.19
C THR A 152 -3.87 11.98 7.31
N ARG A 153 -4.97 12.74 7.34
CA ARG A 153 -5.30 13.66 8.45
C ARG A 153 -5.42 12.91 9.78
N ALA A 154 -6.13 11.78 9.83
CA ALA A 154 -6.26 10.96 11.03
C ALA A 154 -4.90 10.42 11.53
N ASN A 155 -4.01 10.03 10.61
CA ASN A 155 -2.64 9.62 10.95
C ASN A 155 -1.83 10.78 11.52
N HIS A 156 -1.88 11.96 10.89
CA HIS A 156 -1.22 13.15 11.40
C HIS A 156 -1.73 13.54 12.78
N GLN A 157 -3.04 13.54 13.02
CA GLN A 157 -3.62 13.79 14.35
C GLN A 157 -3.06 12.83 15.40
N THR A 158 -2.98 11.54 15.08
CA THR A 158 -2.40 10.53 15.99
C THR A 158 -0.94 10.84 16.32
N GLN A 159 -0.15 11.21 15.30
CA GLN A 159 1.26 11.52 15.45
C GLN A 159 1.49 12.83 16.21
N PHE A 160 0.67 13.86 15.95
CA PHE A 160 0.69 15.13 16.68
C PHE A 160 0.38 14.89 18.16
N ARG A 161 -0.67 14.12 18.49
CA ARG A 161 -1.00 13.76 19.89
C ARG A 161 0.17 13.11 20.60
N ALA A 162 0.81 12.14 19.94
CA ALA A 162 1.95 11.43 20.52
C ALA A 162 3.13 12.38 20.81
N TYR A 163 3.41 13.34 19.93
CA TYR A 163 4.47 14.31 20.13
C TYR A 163 4.14 15.33 21.24
N ILE A 164 2.95 15.91 21.22
CA ILE A 164 2.50 16.86 22.26
C ILE A 164 2.45 16.19 23.63
N ALA A 165 1.96 14.95 23.72
CA ALA A 165 1.97 14.17 24.96
C ALA A 165 3.40 13.93 25.48
N PHE A 166 4.35 13.63 24.59
CA PHE A 166 5.77 13.51 24.95
C PHE A 166 6.32 14.82 25.51
N CYS A 167 6.08 15.95 24.83
CA CYS A 167 6.50 17.27 25.28
C CYS A 167 5.92 17.62 26.65
N LYS A 168 4.61 17.41 26.85
CA LYS A 168 3.94 17.66 28.13
C LYS A 168 4.50 16.78 29.25
N PHE A 169 4.70 15.49 28.99
CA PHE A 169 5.23 14.56 29.98
C PHE A 169 6.63 14.96 30.47
N PHE A 170 7.49 15.47 29.58
CA PHE A 170 8.86 15.88 29.91
C PHE A 170 9.02 17.39 30.16
N GLY A 171 7.92 18.16 30.24
CA GLY A 171 7.96 19.60 30.47
C GLY A 171 8.71 20.38 29.39
N LYS A 172 8.63 19.95 28.13
CA LYS A 172 9.31 20.57 26.98
C LYS A 172 8.34 21.41 26.16
N VAL A 173 8.84 22.51 25.62
CA VAL A 173 8.09 23.35 24.67
C VAL A 173 7.98 22.60 23.33
N PRO A 174 6.76 22.39 22.79
CA PRO A 174 6.58 21.58 21.58
C PRO A 174 6.94 22.31 20.28
N ILE A 175 6.84 23.64 20.24
CA ILE A 175 7.09 24.44 19.04
C ILE A 175 7.79 25.75 19.46
N PRO A 176 8.94 26.13 18.85
CA PRO A 176 9.73 25.35 17.91
C PRO A 176 10.57 24.26 18.61
N ALA A 177 10.66 23.08 18.02
CA ALA A 177 11.45 21.97 18.53
C ALA A 177 12.94 22.12 18.19
N SER A 178 13.82 21.82 19.14
CA SER A 178 15.27 21.73 18.88
C SER A 178 15.65 20.36 18.30
N ALA A 179 16.82 20.29 17.64
CA ALA A 179 17.39 19.03 17.16
C ALA A 179 17.49 17.99 18.28
N HIS A 180 17.97 18.41 19.44
CA HIS A 180 18.07 17.60 20.64
C HIS A 180 16.72 17.04 21.09
N LEU A 181 15.67 17.87 21.15
CA LEU A 181 14.33 17.42 21.53
C LEU A 181 13.80 16.34 20.58
N LEU A 182 14.01 16.52 19.27
CA LEU A 182 13.61 15.55 18.25
C LEU A 182 14.41 14.25 18.36
N SER A 183 15.71 14.32 18.65
CA SER A 183 16.56 13.15 18.91
C SER A 183 16.07 12.36 20.10
N CYS A 184 15.76 13.04 21.22
CA CYS A 184 15.17 12.41 22.40
C CYS A 184 13.79 11.81 22.09
N TYR A 185 12.96 12.49 21.30
CA TYR A 185 11.66 11.97 20.88
C TYR A 185 11.79 10.72 20.00
N ALA A 186 12.71 10.72 19.03
CA ALA A 186 12.99 9.55 18.20
C ALA A 186 13.48 8.36 19.04
N GLN A 187 14.36 8.63 20.02
CA GLN A 187 14.84 7.63 20.97
C GLN A 187 13.69 7.09 21.85
N PHE A 188 12.80 7.96 22.33
CA PHE A 188 11.62 7.57 23.09
C PHE A 188 10.69 6.67 22.26
N LEU A 189 10.38 7.07 21.03
CA LEU A 189 9.57 6.28 20.10
C LEU A 189 10.16 4.89 19.86
N SER A 190 11.49 4.77 19.76
CA SER A 190 12.16 3.48 19.55
C SER A 190 11.95 2.45 20.66
N ARG A 191 11.54 2.88 21.86
CA ARG A 191 11.22 1.99 22.99
C ARG A 191 10.00 1.11 22.67
N SER A 192 9.03 1.66 21.94
CA SER A 192 7.77 0.98 21.59
C SER A 192 7.68 0.62 20.10
N LEU A 193 8.23 1.44 19.22
CA LEU A 193 8.21 1.23 17.77
C LEU A 193 9.46 0.48 17.32
N LYS A 194 9.25 -0.60 16.56
CA LYS A 194 10.36 -1.43 16.06
C LYS A 194 10.88 -0.99 14.70
N SER A 195 10.09 -0.25 13.93
CA SER A 195 10.46 0.18 12.58
C SER A 195 11.06 1.59 12.58
N PRO A 196 12.32 1.78 12.12
CA PRO A 196 12.90 3.11 11.90
C PRO A 196 12.07 3.97 10.96
N ASP A 197 11.44 3.38 9.93
CA ASP A 197 10.60 4.10 8.99
C ASP A 197 9.38 4.69 9.69
N THR A 198 8.76 3.93 10.62
CA THR A 198 7.64 4.44 11.41
C THR A 198 8.08 5.62 12.27
N ILE A 199 9.25 5.55 12.91
CA ILE A 199 9.79 6.68 13.69
C ILE A 199 9.99 7.91 12.80
N ALA A 200 10.55 7.74 11.61
CA ALA A 200 10.72 8.82 10.63
C ALA A 200 9.38 9.44 10.19
N HIS A 201 8.30 8.65 10.10
CA HIS A 201 6.96 9.16 9.80
C HIS A 201 6.40 10.02 10.95
N TYR A 202 6.62 9.64 12.21
CA TYR A 202 6.24 10.47 13.36
C TYR A 202 6.99 11.82 13.34
N LEU A 203 8.30 11.81 13.08
CA LEU A 203 9.09 13.04 12.95
C LEU A 203 8.63 13.91 11.78
N SER A 204 8.26 13.30 10.65
CA SER A 204 7.70 14.02 9.50
C SER A 204 6.39 14.73 9.86
N ALA A 205 5.58 14.13 10.73
CA ALA A 205 4.39 14.80 11.28
C ALA A 205 4.79 15.99 12.17
N VAL A 206 5.80 15.86 13.02
CA VAL A 206 6.30 17.00 13.81
C VAL A 206 6.75 18.15 12.89
N LYS A 207 7.44 17.84 11.78
CA LYS A 207 7.76 18.86 10.76
C LYS A 207 6.51 19.52 10.19
N LEU A 208 5.50 18.75 9.79
CA LEU A 208 4.24 19.30 9.29
C LEU A 208 3.57 20.21 10.33
N LEU A 209 3.54 19.79 11.60
CA LEU A 209 2.99 20.58 12.70
C LEU A 209 3.68 21.95 12.82
N HIS A 210 5.01 21.99 12.69
CA HIS A 210 5.78 23.24 12.69
C HIS A 210 5.44 24.13 11.49
N GLN A 211 5.32 23.55 10.30
CA GLN A 211 4.94 24.29 9.09
C GLN A 211 3.53 24.88 9.20
N LEU A 212 2.59 24.16 9.84
CA LEU A 212 1.25 24.66 10.13
C LEU A 212 1.23 25.83 11.14
N HIS A 213 2.29 26.00 11.93
CA HIS A 213 2.48 27.13 12.86
C HIS A 213 3.40 28.22 12.28
N GLY A 214 3.62 28.24 10.96
CA GLY A 214 4.42 29.28 10.30
C GLY A 214 5.93 29.04 10.31
N HIS A 215 6.43 27.94 10.90
CA HIS A 215 7.85 27.61 10.90
C HIS A 215 8.27 26.87 9.62
N TYR A 216 8.20 27.54 8.47
CA TYR A 216 8.44 26.92 7.15
C TYR A 216 9.87 26.44 6.93
N GLN A 217 10.85 27.03 7.63
CA GLN A 217 12.27 26.65 7.57
C GLN A 217 12.62 25.45 8.46
N PHE A 218 11.66 24.93 9.25
CA PHE A 218 11.89 23.81 10.14
C PHE A 218 12.32 22.55 9.37
N SER A 219 13.47 21.98 9.77
CA SER A 219 14.12 20.89 9.04
C SER A 219 14.48 19.73 9.95
N LEU A 220 14.22 18.52 9.47
CA LEU A 220 14.65 17.27 10.11
C LEU A 220 16.09 16.88 9.73
N GLN A 221 16.78 17.68 8.91
CA GLN A 221 18.15 17.39 8.43
C GLN A 221 19.25 17.89 9.38
N GLN A 222 18.89 18.28 10.60
CA GLN A 222 19.85 18.70 11.61
C GLN A 222 20.79 17.54 11.98
N PHE A 223 22.09 17.83 12.10
CA PHE A 223 23.14 16.81 12.27
C PHE A 223 22.85 15.83 13.42
N GLU A 224 22.51 16.34 14.60
CA GLU A 224 22.24 15.53 15.79
C GLU A 224 21.12 14.51 15.53
N LEU A 225 19.98 14.96 14.97
CA LEU A 225 18.86 14.09 14.65
C LEU A 225 19.23 13.02 13.61
N GLN A 226 20.00 13.38 12.59
CA GLN A 226 20.46 12.44 11.57
C GLN A 226 21.37 11.36 12.16
N GLN A 227 22.24 11.70 13.10
CA GLN A 227 23.09 10.73 13.79
C GLN A 227 22.25 9.80 14.68
N THR A 228 21.26 10.33 15.39
CA THR A 228 20.31 9.51 16.17
C THR A 228 19.55 8.54 15.27
N LEU A 229 18.99 9.00 14.14
CA LEU A 229 18.24 8.13 13.23
C LEU A 229 19.12 7.04 12.58
N ARG A 230 20.37 7.37 12.21
CA ARG A 230 21.35 6.38 11.73
C ARG A 230 21.68 5.35 12.80
N GLY A 231 21.87 5.79 14.05
CA GLY A 231 22.07 4.92 15.21
C GLY A 231 20.89 3.98 15.44
N LEU A 232 19.66 4.54 15.49
CA LEU A 232 18.43 3.76 15.67
C LEU A 232 18.22 2.73 14.56
N LYS A 233 18.54 3.05 13.30
CA LYS A 233 18.47 2.08 12.19
C LYS A 233 19.39 0.88 12.43
N LYS A 234 20.61 1.11 12.94
CA LYS A 234 21.58 0.04 13.26
C LYS A 234 21.22 -0.75 14.52
N ILE A 235 20.61 -0.10 15.51
CA ILE A 235 20.19 -0.73 16.78
C ILE A 235 18.94 -1.59 16.58
N LEU A 236 17.92 -1.03 15.94
CA LEU A 236 16.62 -1.72 15.77
C LEU A 236 16.70 -2.88 14.79
N ARG A 237 17.61 -2.82 13.80
CA ARG A 237 17.82 -3.84 12.74
C ARG A 237 16.53 -4.41 12.15
N HIS A 238 15.51 -3.55 12.05
CA HIS A 238 14.18 -3.98 11.65
C HIS A 238 14.20 -4.51 10.23
N ARG A 239 13.77 -5.77 10.08
CA ARG A 239 13.48 -6.36 8.79
C ARG A 239 11.95 -6.40 8.65
N PRO A 240 11.37 -5.64 7.71
CA PRO A 240 9.95 -5.75 7.43
C PRO A 240 9.60 -7.21 7.15
N LYS A 241 8.50 -7.69 7.77
CA LYS A 241 7.99 -9.02 7.44
C LYS A 241 7.67 -9.04 5.95
N GLY A 242 8.22 -10.01 5.23
CA GLY A 242 7.89 -10.20 3.83
C GLY A 242 6.43 -10.57 3.69
N HIS A 243 5.74 -9.85 2.80
CA HIS A 243 4.45 -10.31 2.30
C HIS A 243 4.68 -11.57 1.46
N HIS A 244 3.76 -12.53 1.54
CA HIS A 244 3.76 -13.72 0.69
C HIS A 244 2.79 -13.46 -0.46
N PRO A 245 3.25 -13.49 -1.73
CA PRO A 245 2.33 -13.41 -2.87
C PRO A 245 1.25 -14.48 -2.72
N ILE A 246 -0.02 -14.10 -2.95
CA ILE A 246 -1.04 -15.11 -3.23
C ILE A 246 -0.67 -15.76 -4.56
N THR A 247 -0.72 -17.08 -4.65
CA THR A 247 -0.40 -17.81 -5.89
C THR A 247 -1.65 -18.45 -6.50
N PRO A 248 -1.65 -18.81 -7.80
CA PRO A 248 -2.72 -19.57 -8.42
C PRO A 248 -3.05 -20.87 -7.67
N GLU A 249 -2.04 -21.58 -7.15
CA GLU A 249 -2.21 -22.83 -6.39
C GLU A 249 -2.93 -22.57 -5.07
N PHE A 250 -2.61 -21.48 -4.38
CA PHE A 250 -3.36 -21.08 -3.19
C PHE A 250 -4.82 -20.77 -3.54
N LEU A 251 -5.07 -20.02 -4.62
CA LEU A 251 -6.43 -19.71 -5.07
C LEU A 251 -7.23 -20.99 -5.38
N LEU A 252 -6.63 -21.95 -6.08
CA LEU A 252 -7.23 -23.25 -6.36
C LEU A 252 -7.60 -24.01 -5.07
N LYS A 253 -6.68 -24.09 -4.11
CA LYS A 253 -6.96 -24.72 -2.81
C LYS A 253 -8.09 -24.01 -2.06
N THR A 254 -8.12 -22.67 -2.08
CA THR A 254 -9.20 -21.93 -1.42
C THR A 254 -10.57 -22.13 -2.08
N ARG A 255 -10.60 -22.38 -3.39
CA ARG A 255 -11.83 -22.61 -4.16
C ARG A 255 -12.60 -23.84 -3.67
N GLU A 256 -11.92 -24.85 -3.16
CA GLU A 256 -12.52 -26.07 -2.60
C GLU A 256 -13.37 -25.80 -1.35
N PHE A 257 -13.09 -24.72 -0.63
CA PHE A 257 -13.80 -24.34 0.60
C PHE A 257 -14.91 -23.28 0.39
N LEU A 258 -15.28 -23.03 -0.87
CA LEU A 258 -16.29 -22.04 -1.25
C LEU A 258 -17.47 -22.71 -1.93
N ASN A 259 -18.68 -22.46 -1.40
CA ASN A 259 -19.92 -22.86 -2.05
C ASN A 259 -20.39 -21.74 -2.99
N LEU A 260 -20.02 -21.84 -4.27
CA LEU A 260 -20.35 -20.82 -5.27
C LEU A 260 -21.85 -20.71 -5.60
N ASN A 261 -22.72 -21.53 -5.02
CA ASN A 261 -24.17 -21.33 -5.08
C ASN A 261 -24.67 -20.32 -4.04
N THR A 262 -23.80 -19.85 -3.14
CA THR A 262 -24.14 -18.81 -2.17
C THR A 262 -23.59 -17.46 -2.62
N SER A 263 -24.42 -16.42 -2.50
CA SER A 263 -24.07 -15.04 -2.85
C SER A 263 -22.81 -14.53 -2.13
N LYS A 264 -22.59 -14.96 -0.89
CA LYS A 264 -21.41 -14.58 -0.10
C LYS A 264 -20.12 -15.17 -0.67
N ASP A 265 -20.10 -16.47 -0.94
CA ASP A 265 -18.89 -17.15 -1.39
C ASP A 265 -18.60 -16.85 -2.86
N VAL A 266 -19.62 -16.77 -3.74
CA VAL A 266 -19.41 -16.37 -5.14
C VAL A 266 -18.86 -14.95 -5.26
N THR A 267 -19.35 -14.02 -4.42
CA THR A 267 -18.82 -12.65 -4.39
C THR A 267 -17.41 -12.62 -3.82
N THR A 268 -17.13 -13.40 -2.76
CA THR A 268 -15.78 -13.53 -2.21
C THR A 268 -14.82 -14.04 -3.28
N TRP A 269 -15.16 -15.12 -3.97
CA TRP A 269 -14.37 -15.70 -5.04
C TRP A 269 -14.08 -14.68 -6.15
N THR A 270 -15.12 -13.99 -6.60
CA THR A 270 -15.04 -12.96 -7.64
C THR A 270 -14.09 -11.83 -7.24
N VAL A 271 -14.20 -11.31 -6.02
CA VAL A 271 -13.32 -10.23 -5.53
C VAL A 271 -11.87 -10.69 -5.41
N LEU A 272 -11.63 -11.93 -4.98
CA LEU A 272 -10.27 -12.48 -4.91
C LEU A 272 -9.64 -12.57 -6.31
N LEU A 273 -10.36 -13.13 -7.29
CA LEU A 273 -9.84 -13.24 -8.66
C LEU A 273 -9.65 -11.88 -9.32
N ILE A 274 -10.62 -10.97 -9.23
CA ILE A 274 -10.47 -9.62 -9.79
C ILE A 274 -9.33 -8.87 -9.09
N GLY A 275 -9.24 -8.93 -7.76
CA GLY A 275 -8.13 -8.30 -7.03
C GLY A 275 -6.76 -8.85 -7.43
N PHE A 276 -6.68 -10.16 -7.70
CA PHE A 276 -5.47 -10.84 -8.15
C PHE A 276 -5.10 -10.44 -9.58
N PHE A 277 -6.00 -10.56 -10.57
CA PHE A 277 -5.67 -10.31 -11.98
C PHE A 277 -5.59 -8.81 -12.33
N ALA A 278 -6.32 -7.94 -11.63
CA ALA A 278 -6.33 -6.50 -11.89
C ALA A 278 -5.30 -5.71 -11.07
N TYR A 279 -4.61 -6.38 -10.14
CA TYR A 279 -3.69 -5.78 -9.18
C TYR A 279 -4.32 -4.69 -8.31
N LEU A 280 -5.64 -4.69 -8.12
CA LEU A 280 -6.30 -3.56 -7.45
C LEU A 280 -5.95 -3.49 -5.96
N ARG A 281 -5.79 -2.26 -5.45
CA ARG A 281 -5.64 -2.05 -4.01
C ARG A 281 -6.96 -2.40 -3.32
N ARG A 282 -6.89 -2.84 -2.07
CA ARG A 282 -8.07 -3.13 -1.23
C ARG A 282 -9.13 -2.03 -1.28
N SER A 283 -8.72 -0.76 -1.20
CA SER A 283 -9.62 0.40 -1.22
C SER A 283 -10.32 0.62 -2.56
N ASN A 284 -9.76 0.10 -3.66
CA ASN A 284 -10.37 0.15 -4.98
C ASN A 284 -11.34 -1.03 -5.19
N LEU A 285 -11.09 -2.16 -4.54
CA LEU A 285 -11.98 -3.32 -4.60
C LEU A 285 -13.26 -3.11 -3.78
N VAL A 286 -13.12 -2.71 -2.51
CA VAL A 286 -14.24 -2.71 -1.56
C VAL A 286 -14.16 -1.55 -0.57
N PRO A 287 -15.31 -0.98 -0.15
CA PRO A 287 -15.34 0.06 0.86
C PRO A 287 -14.95 -0.47 2.24
N THR A 288 -14.42 0.42 3.10
CA THR A 288 -14.04 0.07 4.48
C THR A 288 -15.24 -0.39 5.31
N THR A 289 -16.37 0.31 5.16
CA THR A 289 -17.65 -0.03 5.76
C THR A 289 -18.76 0.14 4.73
N ALA A 290 -19.91 -0.47 4.98
CA ALA A 290 -21.04 -0.33 4.07
C ALA A 290 -21.67 1.09 4.07
N LYS A 291 -21.36 1.95 5.05
CA LYS A 291 -21.74 3.38 5.04
C LYS A 291 -20.72 4.24 4.29
N ALA A 292 -19.49 3.77 4.16
CA ALA A 292 -18.40 4.47 3.48
C ALA A 292 -18.38 4.21 1.96
N PHE A 293 -19.34 3.47 1.43
CA PHE A 293 -19.48 3.34 -0.02
C PHE A 293 -19.71 4.71 -0.64
N ASN A 294 -18.99 4.96 -1.73
CA ASN A 294 -19.02 6.20 -2.47
C ASN A 294 -18.84 5.83 -3.95
N ASN A 295 -19.81 6.22 -4.77
CA ASN A 295 -19.91 5.88 -6.19
C ASN A 295 -18.83 6.56 -7.06
N THR A 296 -18.14 7.60 -6.58
CA THR A 296 -17.01 8.22 -7.28
C THR A 296 -15.66 7.63 -6.88
N LYS A 297 -15.62 6.78 -5.84
CA LYS A 297 -14.37 6.21 -5.30
C LYS A 297 -14.28 4.69 -5.36
N HIS A 298 -15.41 4.01 -5.42
CA HIS A 298 -15.49 2.55 -5.37
C HIS A 298 -16.17 2.04 -6.63
N LEU A 299 -15.72 0.88 -7.10
CA LEU A 299 -16.26 0.23 -8.29
C LEU A 299 -17.76 -0.03 -8.16
N GLN A 300 -18.48 0.41 -9.18
CA GLN A 300 -19.86 0.07 -9.48
C GLN A 300 -19.89 -1.03 -10.55
N ARG A 301 -21.06 -1.63 -10.78
CA ARG A 301 -21.21 -2.63 -11.85
C ARG A 301 -20.92 -2.09 -13.24
N ARG A 302 -21.33 -0.84 -13.50
CA ARG A 302 -21.05 -0.14 -14.76
C ARG A 302 -19.56 0.01 -15.06
N ASP A 303 -18.72 -0.04 -14.03
CA ASP A 303 -17.28 0.14 -14.15
C ASP A 303 -16.56 -1.16 -14.55
N ILE A 304 -17.27 -2.30 -14.58
CA ILE A 304 -16.75 -3.59 -15.02
C ILE A 304 -17.51 -4.01 -16.27
N LEU A 305 -16.92 -3.73 -17.43
CA LEU A 305 -17.51 -4.01 -18.73
C LEU A 305 -17.14 -5.45 -19.15
N CYS A 306 -18.14 -6.27 -19.42
CA CYS A 306 -17.94 -7.57 -20.04
C CYS A 306 -17.80 -7.40 -21.55
N VAL A 307 -16.66 -7.82 -22.10
CA VAL A 307 -16.38 -7.90 -23.54
C VAL A 307 -16.17 -9.36 -23.93
N LYS A 308 -16.09 -9.65 -25.23
CA LYS A 308 -15.95 -11.02 -25.74
C LYS A 308 -14.72 -11.73 -25.16
N GLU A 309 -13.61 -11.01 -25.06
CA GLU A 309 -12.31 -11.54 -24.62
C GLU A 309 -12.17 -11.61 -23.09
N GLY A 310 -12.98 -10.85 -22.34
CA GLY A 310 -12.93 -10.83 -20.89
C GLY A 310 -13.61 -9.62 -20.23
N LEU A 311 -12.94 -9.00 -19.27
CA LEU A 311 -13.43 -7.83 -18.52
C LEU A 311 -12.54 -6.62 -18.75
N LEU A 312 -13.15 -5.44 -18.80
CA LEU A 312 -12.47 -4.15 -18.68
C LEU A 312 -12.92 -3.47 -17.39
N ILE A 313 -11.99 -3.24 -16.47
CA ILE A 313 -12.26 -2.53 -15.23
C ILE A 313 -11.83 -1.08 -15.36
N GLN A 314 -12.78 -0.15 -15.28
CA GLN A 314 -12.53 1.28 -15.26
C GLN A 314 -12.47 1.78 -13.82
N ASN A 315 -11.34 2.31 -13.41
CA ASN A 315 -11.13 2.88 -12.09
C ASN A 315 -10.72 4.34 -12.20
N THR A 316 -11.61 5.23 -11.76
CA THR A 316 -11.44 6.69 -11.85
C THR A 316 -10.83 7.30 -10.60
N TRP A 317 -10.64 6.50 -9.54
CA TRP A 317 -10.11 6.97 -8.27
C TRP A 317 -9.12 5.99 -7.65
N SER A 318 -8.00 6.48 -7.11
CA SER A 318 -7.03 5.66 -6.38
C SER A 318 -6.16 6.53 -5.48
N LYS A 319 -5.24 5.92 -4.72
CA LYS A 319 -4.21 6.68 -4.00
C LYS A 319 -3.40 7.59 -4.93
N THR A 320 -3.25 7.18 -6.19
CA THR A 320 -2.49 7.85 -7.25
C THR A 320 -3.41 8.54 -8.28
N ILE A 321 -4.72 8.56 -8.05
CA ILE A 321 -5.72 9.30 -8.86
C ILE A 321 -6.70 9.94 -7.87
N GLN A 322 -6.34 11.11 -7.32
CA GLN A 322 -7.13 11.74 -6.26
C GLN A 322 -8.02 12.89 -6.77
N ALA A 323 -7.68 13.47 -7.91
CA ALA A 323 -8.38 14.59 -8.53
C ALA A 323 -9.01 14.24 -9.90
N ASN A 324 -9.41 12.98 -10.10
CA ASN A 324 -9.98 12.49 -11.37
C ASN A 324 -9.10 12.82 -12.60
N GLU A 325 -7.78 12.77 -12.42
CA GLU A 325 -6.78 13.20 -13.40
C GLU A 325 -6.76 12.32 -14.67
N ARG A 326 -7.23 11.07 -14.54
CA ARG A 326 -7.26 10.07 -15.62
C ARG A 326 -8.14 8.89 -15.24
N ASP A 327 -8.58 8.16 -16.26
CA ASP A 327 -9.20 6.86 -16.11
C ASP A 327 -8.14 5.75 -16.19
N LEU A 328 -8.08 4.89 -15.17
CA LEU A 328 -7.31 3.65 -15.26
C LEU A 328 -8.23 2.56 -15.81
N VAL A 329 -7.94 2.05 -17.00
CA VAL A 329 -8.62 0.87 -17.55
C VAL A 329 -7.71 -0.34 -17.45
N VAL A 330 -8.17 -1.37 -16.75
CA VAL A 330 -7.42 -2.61 -16.51
C VAL A 330 -8.09 -3.76 -17.26
N PRO A 331 -7.45 -4.31 -18.32
CA PRO A 331 -7.99 -5.45 -19.03
C PRO A 331 -7.73 -6.76 -18.25
N ILE A 332 -8.72 -7.65 -18.23
CA ILE A 332 -8.61 -8.98 -17.65
C ILE A 332 -9.16 -9.99 -18.66
N LEU A 333 -8.38 -11.01 -18.99
CA LEU A 333 -8.79 -12.01 -19.96
C LEU A 333 -9.62 -13.12 -19.34
N ALA A 334 -10.54 -13.67 -20.14
CA ALA A 334 -11.15 -14.95 -19.86
C ALA A 334 -10.08 -16.06 -19.86
N ILE A 335 -10.28 -17.07 -19.01
CA ILE A 335 -9.49 -18.30 -19.01
C ILE A 335 -10.49 -19.46 -19.18
N PRO A 336 -10.94 -19.75 -20.40
CA PRO A 336 -11.97 -20.77 -20.64
C PRO A 336 -11.58 -22.12 -20.03
N GLY A 337 -12.54 -22.79 -19.38
CA GLY A 337 -12.34 -24.09 -18.72
C GLY A 337 -11.57 -24.04 -17.39
N SER A 338 -10.95 -22.91 -17.02
CA SER A 338 -10.21 -22.80 -15.76
C SER A 338 -11.13 -22.42 -14.59
N PRO A 339 -10.99 -23.08 -13.41
CA PRO A 339 -11.68 -22.65 -12.19
C PRO A 339 -11.23 -21.27 -11.70
N LEU A 340 -10.08 -20.77 -12.17
CA LEU A 340 -9.55 -19.44 -11.86
C LEU A 340 -10.05 -18.36 -12.84
N CYS A 341 -10.99 -18.68 -13.74
CA CYS A 341 -11.48 -17.71 -14.72
C CYS A 341 -12.23 -16.55 -14.04
N PRO A 342 -11.70 -15.31 -14.08
CA PRO A 342 -12.33 -14.15 -13.42
C PRO A 342 -13.65 -13.76 -14.09
N VAL A 343 -13.78 -13.98 -15.41
CA VAL A 343 -14.99 -13.70 -16.19
C VAL A 343 -16.14 -14.60 -15.76
N VAL A 344 -15.87 -15.91 -15.66
CA VAL A 344 -16.87 -16.89 -15.21
C VAL A 344 -17.29 -16.60 -13.77
N ALA A 345 -16.33 -16.31 -12.87
CA ALA A 345 -16.65 -15.95 -11.50
C ALA A 345 -17.55 -14.71 -11.42
N TYR A 346 -17.20 -13.65 -12.17
CA TYR A 346 -17.99 -12.42 -12.24
C TYR A 346 -19.40 -12.66 -12.78
N ASN A 347 -19.54 -13.39 -13.89
CA ASN A 347 -20.84 -13.73 -14.47
C ASN A 347 -21.71 -14.56 -13.51
N ASN A 348 -21.13 -15.55 -12.82
CA ASN A 348 -21.85 -16.33 -11.80
C ASN A 348 -22.34 -15.44 -10.65
N MET A 349 -21.52 -14.48 -10.21
CA MET A 349 -21.94 -13.50 -9.21
C MET A 349 -23.07 -12.61 -9.71
N LEU A 350 -23.03 -12.14 -10.97
CA LEU A 350 -24.09 -11.31 -11.54
C LEU A 350 -25.43 -12.07 -11.57
N GLN A 351 -25.40 -13.36 -11.92
CA GLN A 351 -26.58 -14.22 -11.94
C GLN A 351 -27.18 -14.45 -10.55
N LEU A 352 -26.34 -14.76 -9.56
CA LEU A 352 -26.79 -15.03 -8.17
C LEU A 352 -27.15 -13.76 -7.40
N CYS A 353 -26.60 -12.62 -7.77
CA CYS A 353 -26.81 -11.35 -7.11
C CYS A 353 -27.24 -10.28 -8.14
N PRO A 354 -28.47 -10.30 -8.69
CA PRO A 354 -28.90 -9.27 -9.64
C PRO A 354 -28.99 -7.87 -8.97
N ALA A 355 -28.48 -6.85 -9.64
CA ALA A 355 -28.44 -5.46 -9.16
C ALA A 355 -28.16 -4.49 -10.34
N PRO A 356 -28.61 -3.21 -10.23
CA PRO A 356 -28.50 -2.23 -11.30
C PRO A 356 -27.05 -1.75 -11.53
N PRO A 357 -26.75 -1.08 -12.65
CA PRO A 357 -25.40 -0.66 -13.03
C PRO A 357 -24.70 0.29 -12.04
N ASP A 358 -25.46 1.09 -11.30
CA ASP A 358 -24.99 2.00 -10.25
C ASP A 358 -24.78 1.33 -8.87
N ALA A 359 -25.19 0.07 -8.71
CA ALA A 359 -24.92 -0.67 -7.49
C ALA A 359 -23.41 -0.95 -7.33
N PRO A 360 -22.92 -1.10 -6.08
CA PRO A 360 -21.56 -1.58 -5.84
C PRO A 360 -21.24 -2.84 -6.66
N ALA A 361 -20.03 -2.93 -7.21
CA ALA A 361 -19.61 -4.05 -8.05
C ALA A 361 -19.76 -5.40 -7.32
N PHE A 362 -19.42 -5.43 -6.03
CA PHE A 362 -19.39 -6.64 -5.21
C PHE A 362 -20.43 -6.57 -4.09
N LEU A 363 -21.42 -7.45 -4.14
CA LEU A 363 -22.59 -7.41 -3.26
C LEU A 363 -22.72 -8.69 -2.43
N LEU A 364 -23.06 -8.51 -1.17
CA LEU A 364 -23.51 -9.57 -0.27
C LEU A 364 -25.04 -9.66 -0.32
N PRO A 365 -25.63 -10.79 0.13
CA PRO A 365 -27.08 -10.94 0.13
C PRO A 365 -27.75 -9.78 0.89
N PRO A 366 -28.92 -9.34 0.38
CA PRO A 366 -29.67 -8.25 0.98
C PRO A 366 -30.09 -8.61 2.41
N THR A 367 -30.36 -7.59 3.21
CA THR A 367 -30.99 -7.76 4.52
C THR A 367 -32.26 -6.93 4.57
N ALA A 368 -33.15 -7.19 5.53
CA ALA A 368 -34.38 -6.40 5.72
C ALA A 368 -34.12 -4.89 5.82
N ARG A 369 -32.92 -4.47 6.23
CA ARG A 369 -32.52 -3.07 6.39
C ARG A 369 -31.78 -2.48 5.18
N ARG A 370 -31.30 -3.30 4.24
CA ARG A 370 -30.48 -2.84 3.11
C ARG A 370 -30.72 -3.69 1.86
N ARG A 371 -31.28 -3.05 0.84
CA ARG A 371 -31.50 -3.62 -0.50
C ARG A 371 -30.20 -4.04 -1.18
N TYR A 372 -29.13 -3.26 -1.01
CA TYR A 372 -27.79 -3.59 -1.52
C TYR A 372 -26.78 -3.48 -0.39
N ARG A 373 -26.06 -4.58 -0.14
CA ARG A 373 -25.03 -4.63 0.90
C ARG A 373 -23.68 -4.83 0.24
N PRO A 374 -22.85 -3.78 0.09
CA PRO A 374 -21.53 -3.96 -0.50
C PRO A 374 -20.69 -4.92 0.34
N MET A 375 -19.90 -5.76 -0.33
CA MET A 375 -18.77 -6.43 0.31
C MET A 375 -17.87 -5.36 0.92
N THR A 376 -17.50 -5.52 2.20
CA THR A 376 -16.63 -4.55 2.88
C THR A 376 -15.23 -5.13 3.07
N ALA A 377 -14.24 -4.25 3.23
CA ALA A 377 -12.86 -4.65 3.54
C ALA A 377 -12.80 -5.54 4.80
N SER A 378 -13.61 -5.25 5.82
CA SER A 378 -13.67 -6.06 7.04
C SER A 378 -14.21 -7.46 6.76
N THR A 379 -15.32 -7.57 6.01
CA THR A 379 -15.91 -8.86 5.65
C THR A 379 -14.95 -9.68 4.80
N LEU A 380 -14.39 -9.09 3.75
CA LEU A 380 -13.47 -9.77 2.86
C LEU A 380 -12.18 -10.22 3.58
N THR A 381 -11.68 -9.43 4.53
CA THR A 381 -10.51 -9.82 5.36
C THR A 381 -10.86 -11.02 6.24
N LYS A 382 -12.06 -11.08 6.80
CA LYS A 382 -12.52 -12.23 7.61
C LYS A 382 -12.67 -13.48 6.74
N GLU A 383 -13.20 -13.34 5.54
CA GLU A 383 -13.30 -14.47 4.60
C GLU A 383 -11.94 -14.96 4.14
N LEU A 384 -11.01 -14.07 3.77
CA LEU A 384 -9.65 -14.48 3.44
C LEU A 384 -8.97 -15.18 4.63
N ALA A 385 -9.11 -14.66 5.85
CA ALA A 385 -8.57 -15.29 7.05
C ALA A 385 -9.18 -16.68 7.33
N ARG A 386 -10.48 -16.86 7.05
CA ARG A 386 -11.15 -18.16 7.12
C ARG A 386 -10.54 -19.14 6.11
N LEU A 387 -10.39 -18.71 4.85
CA LEU A 387 -9.83 -19.54 3.78
C LEU A 387 -8.37 -19.92 4.05
N VAL A 388 -7.54 -18.96 4.49
CA VAL A 388 -6.15 -19.21 4.91
C VAL A 388 -6.09 -20.28 6.01
N LYS A 389 -6.99 -20.21 7.00
CA LYS A 389 -7.08 -21.23 8.06
C LYS A 389 -7.49 -22.60 7.50
N GLN A 390 -8.45 -22.66 6.59
CA GLN A 390 -8.94 -23.92 6.01
C GLN A 390 -7.89 -24.61 5.13
N VAL A 391 -7.05 -23.84 4.43
CA VAL A 391 -5.89 -24.36 3.70
C VAL A 391 -4.76 -24.84 4.64
N GLY A 392 -4.85 -24.56 5.95
CA GLY A 392 -3.88 -25.00 6.96
C GLY A 392 -2.72 -24.03 7.17
N LEU A 393 -2.84 -22.77 6.74
CA LEU A 393 -1.80 -21.76 6.90
C LEU A 393 -1.96 -20.95 8.21
N PRO A 394 -0.86 -20.42 8.78
CA PRO A 394 -0.92 -19.62 9.99
C PRO A 394 -1.82 -18.38 9.87
N LYS A 395 -2.39 -17.95 10.99
CA LYS A 395 -3.17 -16.71 11.04
C LYS A 395 -2.33 -15.51 10.57
N GLY A 396 -2.87 -14.76 9.62
CA GLY A 396 -2.20 -13.58 9.07
C GLY A 396 -1.13 -13.89 8.03
N TYR A 397 -1.05 -15.13 7.53
CA TYR A 397 -0.14 -15.51 6.45
C TYR A 397 -0.40 -14.70 5.17
N HIS A 398 -1.68 -14.51 4.82
CA HIS A 398 -2.12 -13.61 3.75
C HIS A 398 -3.00 -12.47 4.26
N THR A 399 -2.91 -11.34 3.57
CA THR A 399 -3.71 -10.14 3.67
C THR A 399 -4.26 -9.79 2.29
N LEU A 400 -5.25 -8.89 2.23
CA LEU A 400 -5.81 -8.44 0.94
C LEU A 400 -4.79 -7.69 0.06
N HIS A 401 -3.69 -7.20 0.62
CA HIS A 401 -2.62 -6.60 -0.17
C HIS A 401 -1.88 -7.64 -1.02
N ASP A 402 -1.88 -8.89 -0.57
CA ASP A 402 -1.11 -9.97 -1.18
C ASP A 402 -1.73 -10.46 -2.49
N LEU A 403 -2.99 -10.11 -2.77
CA LEU A 403 -3.63 -10.32 -4.08
C LEU A 403 -2.90 -9.52 -5.16
N ARG A 404 -2.71 -8.22 -4.90
CA ARG A 404 -2.02 -7.30 -5.79
C ARG A 404 -0.56 -7.70 -5.98
N HIS A 405 0.09 -8.13 -4.90
CA HIS A 405 1.45 -8.64 -4.96
C HIS A 405 1.51 -9.94 -5.78
N GLY A 406 0.59 -10.87 -5.53
CA GLY A 406 0.52 -12.17 -6.20
C GLY A 406 0.35 -12.05 -7.71
N GLY A 407 -0.61 -11.24 -8.15
CA GLY A 407 -0.83 -11.01 -9.57
C GLY A 407 0.39 -10.42 -10.26
N TYR A 408 1.01 -9.39 -9.65
CA TYR A 408 2.22 -8.78 -10.16
C TYR A 408 3.38 -9.79 -10.26
N THR A 409 3.58 -10.60 -9.22
CA THR A 409 4.59 -11.67 -9.24
C THR A 409 4.33 -12.68 -10.37
N LEU A 410 3.07 -13.09 -10.58
CA LEU A 410 2.73 -14.03 -11.66
C LEU A 410 3.03 -13.45 -13.05
N ALA A 411 2.72 -12.17 -13.31
CA ALA A 411 3.06 -11.55 -14.59
C ALA A 411 4.57 -11.39 -14.78
N PHE A 412 5.31 -11.09 -13.72
CA PHE A 412 6.77 -11.08 -13.76
C PHE A 412 7.34 -12.46 -14.11
N GLU A 413 6.82 -13.53 -13.51
CA GLU A 413 7.19 -14.92 -13.84
C GLU A 413 6.84 -15.28 -15.29
N ALA A 414 5.72 -14.78 -15.80
CA ALA A 414 5.32 -14.91 -17.20
C ALA A 414 6.19 -14.07 -18.17
N GLY A 415 7.17 -13.32 -17.69
CA GLY A 415 8.09 -12.53 -18.52
C GLY A 415 7.50 -11.22 -19.04
N VAL A 416 6.40 -10.73 -18.46
CA VAL A 416 5.77 -9.47 -18.88
C VAL A 416 6.73 -8.30 -18.56
N PRO A 417 6.98 -7.36 -19.50
CA PRO A 417 7.78 -6.17 -19.24
C PRO A 417 7.27 -5.36 -18.03
N ARG A 418 8.19 -4.89 -17.20
CA ARG A 418 7.89 -4.17 -15.96
C ARG A 418 7.01 -2.94 -16.20
N GLU A 419 7.24 -2.23 -17.30
CA GLU A 419 6.53 -1.01 -17.69
C GLU A 419 5.03 -1.27 -17.85
N LEU A 420 4.68 -2.37 -18.52
CA LEU A 420 3.28 -2.79 -18.68
C LEU A 420 2.66 -3.17 -17.35
N GLN A 421 3.40 -3.90 -16.50
CA GLN A 421 2.92 -4.25 -15.17
C GLN A 421 2.69 -3.00 -14.29
N LYS A 422 3.59 -2.00 -14.37
CA LYS A 422 3.45 -0.72 -13.67
C LYS A 422 2.21 0.03 -14.11
N GLN A 423 1.91 0.05 -15.41
CA GLN A 423 0.69 0.65 -15.95
C GLN A 423 -0.56 -0.10 -15.49
N HIS A 424 -0.54 -1.44 -15.59
CA HIS A 424 -1.67 -2.31 -15.22
C HIS A 424 -2.10 -2.13 -13.76
N GLY A 425 -1.15 -2.06 -12.83
CA GLY A 425 -1.48 -1.82 -11.43
C GLY A 425 -1.47 -0.36 -11.01
N ASP A 426 -1.20 0.62 -11.87
CA ASP A 426 -1.15 2.05 -11.49
C ASP A 426 -0.07 2.34 -10.41
N TRP A 427 1.18 1.97 -10.71
CA TRP A 427 2.37 2.39 -9.96
C TRP A 427 3.02 3.61 -10.61
N ARG A 428 3.13 4.72 -9.87
CA ARG A 428 3.89 5.91 -10.29
C ARG A 428 5.40 5.81 -9.98
N SER A 429 5.76 5.19 -8.86
CA SER A 429 7.16 5.05 -8.40
C SER A 429 7.63 3.59 -8.46
N ASP A 430 8.87 3.35 -8.05
CA ASP A 430 9.49 2.01 -8.00
C ASP A 430 9.05 1.16 -6.80
N ALA A 431 7.91 1.48 -6.19
CA ALA A 431 7.35 0.70 -5.09
C ALA A 431 6.98 -0.74 -5.50
N ASP A 432 6.81 -1.00 -6.80
CA ASP A 432 6.59 -2.34 -7.37
C ASP A 432 7.80 -3.26 -7.20
N LEU A 433 9.03 -2.73 -7.13
CA LEU A 433 10.24 -3.53 -6.94
C LEU A 433 10.24 -4.27 -5.59
N LEU A 434 9.49 -3.78 -4.61
CA LEU A 434 9.33 -4.44 -3.31
C LEU A 434 8.64 -5.81 -3.43
N TYR A 435 7.94 -6.06 -4.55
CA TYR A 435 7.25 -7.32 -4.80
C TYR A 435 8.12 -8.35 -5.50
N LEU A 436 9.22 -7.90 -6.12
CA LEU A 436 10.12 -8.77 -6.85
C LEU A 436 11.14 -9.38 -5.90
N ARG A 437 11.13 -10.70 -5.83
CA ARG A 437 12.15 -11.50 -5.15
C ARG A 437 12.66 -12.54 -6.12
N PRO A 438 13.48 -12.15 -7.10
CA PRO A 438 13.89 -13.05 -8.15
C PRO A 438 14.67 -14.22 -7.56
N SER A 439 14.31 -15.44 -7.98
CA SER A 439 15.00 -16.66 -7.59
C SER A 439 16.46 -16.62 -8.05
N VAL A 440 17.30 -17.51 -7.51
CA VAL A 440 18.68 -17.66 -8.01
C VAL A 440 18.65 -18.00 -9.51
N GLU A 441 17.78 -18.91 -9.92
CA GLU A 441 17.55 -19.29 -11.31
C GLU A 441 17.20 -18.09 -12.21
N GLN A 442 16.27 -17.24 -11.78
CA GLN A 442 15.94 -16.02 -12.53
C GLN A 442 17.13 -15.06 -12.62
N ARG A 443 17.91 -14.91 -11.54
CA ARG A 443 19.11 -14.07 -11.54
C ARG A 443 20.24 -14.63 -12.38
N LEU A 444 20.32 -15.96 -12.58
CA LEU A 444 21.31 -16.60 -13.46
C LEU A 444 21.16 -16.20 -14.93
N ARG A 445 19.99 -15.68 -15.34
CA ARG A 445 19.80 -15.13 -16.69
C ARG A 445 20.77 -13.99 -17.01
N VAL A 446 21.17 -13.21 -16.01
CA VAL A 446 22.13 -12.10 -16.17
C VAL A 446 23.52 -12.62 -16.56
N PRO A 447 24.21 -13.44 -15.73
CA PRO A 447 25.50 -13.99 -16.12
C PRO A 447 25.41 -14.93 -17.33
N ALA A 448 24.30 -15.63 -17.56
CA ALA A 448 24.11 -16.44 -18.75
C ALA A 448 24.10 -15.60 -20.04
N ALA A 449 23.39 -14.46 -20.06
CA ALA A 449 23.39 -13.55 -21.20
C ALA A 449 24.77 -12.94 -21.45
N MET A 450 25.48 -12.53 -20.38
CA MET A 450 26.86 -12.06 -20.48
C MET A 450 27.79 -13.12 -21.07
N ARG A 451 27.72 -14.36 -20.55
CA ARG A 451 28.50 -15.50 -21.05
C ARG A 451 28.21 -15.76 -22.54
N HIS A 452 26.94 -15.76 -22.94
CA HIS A 452 26.56 -15.99 -24.33
C HIS A 452 27.15 -14.94 -25.26
N LEU A 453 27.06 -13.65 -24.92
CA LEU A 453 27.65 -12.56 -25.71
C LEU A 453 29.18 -12.63 -25.79
N ILE A 454 29.85 -13.06 -24.72
CA ILE A 454 31.31 -13.25 -24.73
C ILE A 454 31.67 -14.37 -25.70
N LEU A 455 30.98 -15.52 -25.61
CA LEU A 455 31.25 -16.68 -26.46
C LEU A 455 30.94 -16.44 -27.95
N GLN A 456 30.06 -15.49 -28.28
CA GLN A 456 29.81 -15.09 -29.67
C GLN A 456 30.89 -14.16 -30.26
N ARG A 457 31.72 -13.56 -29.40
CA ARG A 457 32.78 -12.62 -29.79
C ARG A 457 34.17 -13.25 -29.84
N LEU A 458 34.30 -14.47 -29.32
CA LEU A 458 35.45 -15.35 -29.49
C LEU A 458 35.22 -16.20 -30.73
#